data_AF-A0A8T2NBU3-F1
#
_entry.id   AF-A0A8T2NBU3-F1
#
_cell.length_a   1.000
_cell.length_b   1.000
_cell.length_c   1.000
_cell.angle_alpha   90.00
_cell.angle_beta   90.00
_cell.angle_gamma   90.00
#
_symmetry.space_group_name_H-M   'P 1'
#
loop_
_entity.id
_entity.type
_entity.pdbx_description
1 polymer ?
#
loop_
_entity_poly.entity_id
_entity_poly.type
_entity_poly.pdbx_seq_one_letter_code
_entity_poly.pdbx_strand_id
1 'polypeptide(L)'
;MLKCMGNGALLFLSLQYEILLCVQDHDDPAVDVCKKLLGKYPNVDARLFIGGKKVGINPKINNLMPGYEGAKYNLVWICDSGIRVKPDTLTDMTNQMTEKVGLVHGLPYVADRQGFAATLEQVYFGTSHPRSYVSANVTGFKCVTGMSCLMRKDVLDQAGGLIAFAQYIAEDYFMAKAIADR
;
A
#
# COMPACT_ATOMS: atom_id res chain seq x y z
N MET A 1 -4.74 -4.18 2.52
CA MET A 1 -5.42 -3.06 3.21
C MET A 1 -5.21 -1.81 2.38
N LEU A 2 -6.28 -1.14 1.95
CA LEU A 2 -6.19 0.14 1.24
C LEU A 2 -6.54 1.26 2.22
N LYS A 3 -5.76 2.32 2.29
CA LYS A 3 -6.13 3.54 3.04
C LYS A 3 -6.21 4.71 2.07
N CYS A 4 -7.29 5.49 2.11
CA CYS A 4 -7.50 6.61 1.17
C CYS A 4 -7.65 7.95 1.91
N MET A 5 -7.09 9.05 1.39
CA MET A 5 -7.12 10.40 2.03
C MET A 5 -7.32 11.57 1.07
N GLY A 6 -8.02 12.62 1.54
CA GLY A 6 -8.22 13.90 0.85
C GLY A 6 -7.15 14.94 1.17
N ASN A 7 -6.90 15.87 0.23
CA ASN A 7 -5.93 16.96 0.42
C ASN A 7 -6.47 17.99 1.43
N GLY A 8 -5.72 18.21 2.52
CA GLY A 8 -5.95 19.31 3.46
C GLY A 8 -4.62 19.85 3.97
N ALA A 9 -4.41 21.15 3.79
CA ALA A 9 -3.17 21.86 4.11
C ALA A 9 -2.72 21.71 5.58
N LEU A 10 -1.40 21.80 5.77
CA LEU A 10 -0.69 21.80 7.05
C LEU A 10 -1.32 22.72 8.12
N LEU A 11 -1.18 22.25 9.37
CA LEU A 11 -1.54 22.84 10.68
C LEU A 11 -2.95 22.49 11.22
N PHE A 12 -2.96 21.61 12.23
CA PHE A 12 -4.07 21.38 13.18
C PHE A 12 -5.36 20.68 12.70
N LEU A 13 -5.37 19.98 11.56
CA LEU A 13 -6.51 19.18 11.14
C LEU A 13 -6.23 17.68 11.29
N SER A 14 -7.15 16.95 11.95
CA SER A 14 -7.13 15.49 12.00
C SER A 14 -7.13 14.94 10.58
N LEU A 15 -6.10 14.14 10.25
CA LEU A 15 -6.03 13.41 8.98
C LEU A 15 -7.31 12.61 8.76
N GLN A 16 -8.05 12.95 7.69
CA GLN A 16 -9.22 12.20 7.28
C GLN A 16 -8.77 11.04 6.41
N TYR A 17 -9.09 9.82 6.83
CA TYR A 17 -8.79 8.61 6.08
C TYR A 17 -9.93 7.61 6.19
N GLU A 18 -9.99 6.72 5.21
CA GLU A 18 -10.79 5.50 5.29
C GLU A 18 -9.89 4.25 5.21
N ILE A 19 -10.42 3.11 5.63
CA ILE A 19 -9.76 1.81 5.55
C ILE A 19 -10.63 0.86 4.71
N LEU A 20 -10.06 0.30 3.64
CA LEU A 20 -10.71 -0.69 2.79
C LEU A 20 -9.98 -2.02 2.96
N LEU A 21 -10.62 -2.91 3.71
CA LEU A 21 -10.18 -4.27 3.95
C LEU A 21 -10.66 -5.10 2.75
N CYS A 22 -9.72 -5.70 2.00
CA CYS A 22 -10.04 -6.49 0.81
C CYS A 22 -9.64 -7.94 1.08
N VAL A 23 -10.61 -8.84 1.05
CA VAL A 23 -10.43 -10.27 1.27
C VAL A 23 -10.91 -11.00 0.02
N GLN A 24 -10.14 -11.98 -0.44
CA GLN A 24 -10.45 -12.66 -1.69
C GLN A 24 -11.63 -13.62 -1.52
N ASP A 25 -11.58 -14.48 -0.50
CA ASP A 25 -12.54 -15.58 -0.34
C ASP A 25 -13.51 -15.32 0.82
N HIS A 26 -14.76 -15.75 0.66
CA HIS A 26 -15.79 -15.58 1.68
C HIS A 26 -15.53 -16.40 2.94
N ASP A 27 -14.86 -17.53 2.81
CA ASP A 27 -14.56 -18.46 3.90
C ASP A 27 -13.17 -18.22 4.52
N ASP A 28 -12.47 -17.15 4.11
CA ASP A 28 -11.18 -16.78 4.69
C ASP A 28 -11.35 -16.38 6.17
N PRO A 29 -10.61 -16.98 7.12
CA PRO A 29 -10.68 -16.62 8.53
C PRO A 29 -10.42 -15.13 8.83
N ALA A 30 -9.74 -14.41 7.93
CA ALA A 30 -9.54 -12.97 8.02
C ALA A 30 -10.85 -12.18 7.97
N VAL A 31 -11.91 -12.71 7.36
CA VAL A 31 -13.25 -12.08 7.33
C VAL A 31 -13.76 -11.84 8.74
N ASP A 32 -13.66 -12.84 9.62
CA ASP A 32 -14.12 -12.72 11.01
C ASP A 32 -13.27 -11.74 11.81
N VAL A 33 -11.95 -11.71 11.56
CA VAL A 33 -11.06 -10.72 12.16
C VAL A 33 -11.45 -9.31 11.72
N CYS A 34 -11.70 -9.10 10.42
CA CYS A 34 -12.13 -7.83 9.87
C CYS A 34 -13.47 -7.37 10.48
N LYS A 35 -14.48 -8.25 10.56
CA LYS A 35 -15.78 -7.95 11.18
C LYS A 35 -15.63 -7.54 12.65
N LYS A 36 -14.80 -8.25 13.42
CA LYS A 36 -14.50 -7.89 14.82
C LYS A 36 -13.83 -6.52 14.93
N LEU A 37 -12.91 -6.18 14.03
CA LEU A 37 -12.26 -4.87 14.00
C LEU A 37 -13.25 -3.75 13.67
N LEU A 38 -14.13 -3.96 12.68
CA LEU A 38 -15.18 -3.00 12.33
C LEU A 38 -16.11 -2.74 13.52
N GLY A 39 -16.53 -3.79 14.23
CA GLY A 39 -17.37 -3.65 15.43
C GLY A 39 -16.64 -3.00 16.62
N LYS A 40 -15.34 -3.25 16.77
CA LYS A 40 -14.52 -2.67 17.84
C LYS A 40 -14.24 -1.17 17.63
N TYR A 41 -14.18 -0.71 16.39
CA TYR A 41 -13.84 0.67 16.03
C TYR A 41 -14.92 1.32 15.14
N PRO A 42 -16.15 1.51 15.63
CA PRO A 42 -17.28 1.96 14.81
C PRO A 42 -17.14 3.41 14.30
N ASN A 43 -16.28 4.21 14.91
CA ASN A 43 -16.03 5.61 14.51
C ASN A 43 -14.93 5.74 13.45
N VAL A 44 -14.26 4.65 13.06
CA VAL A 44 -13.28 4.65 11.98
C VAL A 44 -14.02 4.34 10.68
N ASP A 45 -13.90 5.20 9.68
CA ASP A 45 -14.46 4.96 8.34
C ASP A 45 -13.75 3.75 7.71
N ALA A 46 -14.37 2.58 7.83
CA ALA A 46 -13.78 1.34 7.39
C ALA A 46 -14.83 0.44 6.73
N ARG A 47 -14.43 -0.22 5.64
CA ARG A 47 -15.29 -1.12 4.85
C ARG A 47 -14.56 -2.42 4.54
N LEU A 48 -15.32 -3.51 4.52
CA LEU A 48 -14.84 -4.84 4.13
C LEU A 48 -15.41 -5.20 2.75
N PHE A 49 -14.52 -5.48 1.80
CA PHE A 49 -14.82 -6.02 0.48
C PHE A 49 -14.39 -7.48 0.43
N ILE A 50 -15.29 -8.35 -0.05
CA ILE A 50 -15.05 -9.79 -0.16
C ILE A 50 -15.32 -10.21 -1.61
N GLY A 51 -14.49 -11.10 -2.18
CA GLY A 51 -14.68 -11.69 -3.52
C GLY A 51 -13.74 -11.16 -4.60
N GLY A 52 -13.12 -10.00 -4.40
CA GLY A 52 -12.28 -9.35 -5.41
C GLY A 52 -13.00 -9.09 -6.75
N LYS A 53 -12.24 -8.86 -7.81
CA LYS A 53 -12.68 -8.75 -9.20
C LYS A 53 -11.62 -9.35 -10.12
N LYS A 54 -11.96 -10.37 -10.91
CA LYS A 54 -11.00 -11.02 -11.81
C LYS A 54 -10.70 -10.11 -13.01
N VAL A 55 -9.59 -9.38 -12.93
CA VAL A 55 -9.14 -8.42 -13.95
C VAL A 55 -7.82 -8.81 -14.62
N GLY A 56 -7.07 -9.75 -14.04
CA GLY A 56 -5.84 -10.28 -14.63
C GLY A 56 -5.28 -11.49 -13.87
N ILE A 57 -4.01 -11.80 -14.12
CA ILE A 57 -3.31 -12.94 -13.50
C ILE A 57 -2.84 -12.63 -12.07
N ASN A 58 -2.70 -11.35 -11.71
CA ASN A 58 -2.24 -10.95 -10.39
C ASN A 58 -3.38 -11.06 -9.35
N PRO A 59 -3.32 -12.00 -8.40
CA PRO A 59 -4.37 -12.19 -7.40
C PRO A 59 -4.48 -10.99 -6.43
N LYS A 60 -3.37 -10.30 -6.15
CA LYS A 60 -3.37 -9.10 -5.30
C LYS A 60 -4.15 -7.97 -5.96
N ILE A 61 -3.91 -7.69 -7.24
CA ILE A 61 -4.70 -6.69 -7.97
C ILE A 61 -6.17 -7.10 -8.01
N ASN A 62 -6.47 -8.35 -8.34
CA ASN A 62 -7.85 -8.85 -8.35
C ASN A 62 -8.55 -8.61 -7.01
N ASN A 63 -7.88 -8.89 -5.89
CA ASN A 63 -8.42 -8.67 -4.56
C ASN A 63 -8.62 -7.16 -4.25
N LEU A 64 -7.69 -6.30 -4.66
CA LEU A 64 -7.73 -4.87 -4.34
C LEU A 64 -8.73 -4.06 -5.20
N MET A 65 -9.12 -4.56 -6.38
CA MET A 65 -9.95 -3.82 -7.34
C MET A 65 -11.25 -3.24 -6.75
N PRO A 66 -12.10 -4.00 -6.03
CA PRO A 66 -13.33 -3.42 -5.44
C PRO A 66 -13.05 -2.29 -4.45
N GLY A 67 -11.97 -2.41 -3.66
CA GLY A 67 -11.52 -1.36 -2.76
C GLY A 67 -11.02 -0.13 -3.52
N TYR A 68 -10.25 -0.33 -4.59
CA TYR A 68 -9.74 0.76 -5.43
C TYR A 68 -10.85 1.54 -6.13
N GLU A 69 -11.85 0.85 -6.68
CA GLU A 69 -13.04 1.44 -7.31
C GLU A 69 -13.91 2.17 -6.28
N GLY A 70 -14.01 1.62 -5.06
CA GLY A 70 -14.79 2.19 -3.96
C GLY A 70 -14.10 3.31 -3.18
N ALA A 71 -12.83 3.61 -3.45
CA ALA A 71 -12.05 4.62 -2.73
C ALA A 71 -12.64 6.03 -2.91
N LYS A 72 -12.89 6.72 -1.80
CA LYS A 72 -13.47 8.07 -1.72
C LYS A 72 -12.47 9.16 -2.03
N TYR A 73 -11.18 8.88 -1.89
CA TYR A 73 -10.14 9.89 -1.92
C TYR A 73 -9.03 9.64 -2.94
N ASN A 74 -8.25 10.69 -3.22
CA ASN A 74 -7.27 10.74 -4.30
C ASN A 74 -5.87 10.23 -3.91
N LEU A 75 -5.54 10.14 -2.62
CA LEU A 75 -4.35 9.41 -2.20
C LEU A 75 -4.75 7.99 -1.86
N VAL A 76 -4.04 7.01 -2.40
CA VAL A 76 -4.31 5.58 -2.21
C VAL A 76 -3.05 4.92 -1.66
N TRP A 77 -3.16 4.38 -0.45
CA TRP A 77 -2.11 3.61 0.20
C TRP A 77 -2.42 2.13 0.16
N ILE A 78 -1.69 1.40 -0.70
CA ILE A 78 -1.70 -0.07 -0.70
C ILE A 78 -0.72 -0.53 0.38
N CYS A 79 -1.24 -1.28 1.34
CA CYS A 79 -0.48 -1.84 2.46
C CYS A 79 -0.84 -3.32 2.65
N ASP A 80 0.16 -4.19 2.66
CA ASP A 80 -0.04 -5.63 2.82
C ASP A 80 -0.46 -5.97 4.27
N SER A 81 -1.26 -7.03 4.44
CA SER A 81 -1.80 -7.42 5.75
C SER A 81 -0.74 -7.86 6.77
N GLY A 82 0.45 -8.28 6.29
CA GLY A 82 1.59 -8.61 7.11
C GLY A 82 2.40 -7.40 7.62
N ILE A 83 2.04 -6.17 7.21
CA ILE A 83 2.80 -4.98 7.56
C ILE A 83 2.25 -4.34 8.84
N ARG A 84 3.17 -4.06 9.76
CA ARG A 84 2.92 -3.25 10.95
C ARG A 84 3.47 -1.85 10.73
N VAL A 85 2.63 -0.85 10.98
CA VAL A 85 2.96 0.57 10.82
C VAL A 85 2.92 1.27 12.18
N LYS A 86 3.67 2.36 12.32
CA LYS A 86 3.58 3.23 13.49
C LYS A 86 2.38 4.19 13.34
N PRO A 87 1.85 4.77 14.45
CA PRO A 87 0.70 5.68 14.39
C PRO A 87 0.92 6.91 13.47
N ASP A 88 2.15 7.39 13.39
CA ASP A 88 2.60 8.54 12.59
C ASP A 88 2.92 8.21 11.13
N THR A 89 3.08 6.93 10.77
CA THR A 89 3.54 6.51 9.44
C THR A 89 2.71 7.09 8.30
N LEU A 90 1.38 7.16 8.47
CA LEU A 90 0.52 7.73 7.44
C LEU A 90 0.79 9.22 7.23
N THR A 91 0.86 9.97 8.33
CA THR A 91 1.19 11.39 8.34
C THR A 91 2.55 11.64 7.69
N ASP A 92 3.56 10.85 8.06
CA ASP A 92 4.90 10.95 7.50
C ASP A 92 4.91 10.72 6.00
N MET A 93 4.23 9.67 5.52
CA MET A 93 4.13 9.39 4.07
C MET A 93 3.40 10.51 3.33
N THR A 94 2.33 11.08 3.91
CA THR A 94 1.63 12.22 3.30
C THR A 94 2.45 13.50 3.27
N ASN A 95 3.28 13.74 4.29
CA ASN A 95 4.15 14.91 4.33
C ASN A 95 5.21 14.88 3.21
N GLN A 96 5.58 13.70 2.73
CA GLN A 96 6.47 13.55 1.57
C GLN A 96 5.74 13.73 0.22
N MET A 97 4.40 13.74 0.21
CA MET A 97 3.60 13.79 -1.00
C MET A 97 3.42 15.23 -1.51
N THR A 98 4.48 15.82 -2.07
CA THR A 98 4.43 17.14 -2.74
C THR A 98 3.73 17.06 -4.11
N GLU A 99 3.48 18.21 -4.75
CA GLU A 99 2.86 18.26 -6.10
C GLU A 99 3.65 17.51 -7.18
N LYS A 100 4.97 17.33 -6.98
CA LYS A 100 5.87 16.64 -7.91
C LYS A 100 6.07 15.16 -7.58
N VAL A 101 5.47 14.68 -6.49
CA VAL A 101 5.63 13.30 -6.02
C VAL A 101 4.36 12.53 -6.36
N GLY A 102 4.49 11.48 -7.17
CA GLY A 102 3.39 10.57 -7.52
C GLY A 102 3.29 9.33 -6.64
N LEU A 103 4.39 8.95 -5.99
CA LEU A 103 4.49 7.76 -5.15
C LEU A 103 5.48 7.97 -4.00
N VAL A 104 5.09 7.52 -2.80
CA VAL A 104 5.92 7.42 -1.60
C VAL A 104 5.84 5.98 -1.10
N HIS A 105 6.98 5.36 -0.80
CA HIS A 105 7.01 4.02 -0.22
C HIS A 105 7.89 4.00 1.03
N GLY A 106 7.57 3.10 1.97
CA GLY A 106 8.38 2.89 3.16
C GLY A 106 9.49 1.87 2.90
N LEU A 107 10.66 2.07 3.49
CA LEU A 107 11.69 1.03 3.59
C LEU A 107 11.22 -0.06 4.56
N PRO A 108 11.01 -1.30 4.10
CA PRO A 108 10.54 -2.38 4.95
C PRO A 108 11.63 -2.79 5.95
N TYR A 109 11.20 -3.14 7.16
CA TYR A 109 12.03 -3.80 8.15
C TYR A 109 11.24 -4.95 8.79
N VAL A 110 11.96 -5.98 9.24
CA VAL A 110 11.35 -7.21 9.75
C VAL A 110 11.32 -7.19 11.27
N ALA A 111 10.19 -7.60 11.86
CA ALA A 111 10.06 -7.73 13.31
C ALA A 111 10.93 -8.89 13.85
N ASP A 112 11.35 -8.80 15.11
CA ASP A 112 12.08 -9.88 15.79
C ASP A 112 11.26 -11.16 15.87
N ARG A 113 11.81 -12.22 15.28
CA ARG A 113 11.22 -13.57 15.22
C ARG A 113 12.33 -14.60 15.42
N GLN A 114 11.95 -15.75 15.99
CA GLN A 114 12.90 -16.84 16.27
C GLN A 114 13.10 -17.75 15.05
N GLY A 115 14.30 -18.32 14.94
CA GLY A 115 14.64 -19.33 13.95
C GLY A 115 15.45 -18.82 12.75
N PHE A 116 16.08 -19.75 12.04
CA PHE A 116 17.04 -19.44 10.96
C PHE A 116 16.45 -18.56 9.84
N ALA A 117 15.25 -18.90 9.35
CA ALA A 117 14.60 -18.13 8.28
C ALA A 117 14.32 -16.68 8.70
N ALA A 118 13.87 -16.47 9.95
CA ALA A 118 13.65 -15.13 10.49
C ALA A 118 14.96 -14.34 10.59
N THR A 119 16.04 -14.97 11.10
CA THR A 119 17.36 -14.33 11.16
C THR A 119 17.86 -13.97 9.76
N LEU A 120 17.68 -14.84 8.76
CA LEU A 120 18.07 -14.56 7.38
C LEU A 120 17.30 -13.37 6.79
N GLU A 121 15.98 -13.32 6.98
CA GLU A 121 15.15 -12.19 6.57
C GLU A 121 15.61 -10.89 7.23
N GLN A 122 15.88 -10.92 8.54
CA GLN A 122 16.37 -9.76 9.27
C GLN A 122 17.73 -9.25 8.77
N VAL A 123 18.67 -10.15 8.53
CA VAL A 123 19.98 -9.77 7.98
C VAL A 123 19.81 -9.16 6.58
N TYR A 124 18.95 -9.73 5.74
CA TYR A 124 18.70 -9.20 4.40
C TYR A 124 18.05 -7.79 4.45
N PHE A 125 16.94 -7.63 5.16
CA PHE A 125 16.20 -6.37 5.25
C PHE A 125 16.89 -5.31 6.10
N GLY A 126 17.75 -5.71 7.05
CA GLY A 126 18.54 -4.81 7.87
C GLY A 126 19.86 -4.37 7.23
N THR A 127 20.34 -5.08 6.19
CA THR A 127 21.65 -4.78 5.61
C THR A 127 21.63 -4.63 4.09
N SER A 128 21.31 -5.68 3.33
CA SER A 128 21.43 -5.69 1.87
C SER A 128 20.35 -4.85 1.20
N HIS A 129 19.11 -4.98 1.65
CA HIS A 129 17.98 -4.30 1.03
C HIS A 129 18.11 -2.77 1.10
N PRO A 130 18.36 -2.14 2.27
CA PRO A 130 18.53 -0.69 2.35
C PRO A 130 19.73 -0.18 1.53
N ARG A 131 20.82 -0.95 1.47
CA ARG A 131 21.97 -0.62 0.61
C ARG A 131 21.57 -0.54 -0.86
N SER A 132 20.81 -1.52 -1.36
CA SER A 132 20.31 -1.49 -2.74
C SER A 132 19.44 -0.27 -3.00
N TYR A 133 18.61 0.16 -2.03
CA TYR A 133 17.80 1.38 -2.13
C TYR A 133 18.63 2.66 -2.18
N VAL A 134 19.66 2.76 -1.33
CA VAL A 134 20.59 3.91 -1.36
C VAL A 134 21.32 3.95 -2.72
N SER A 135 21.81 2.81 -3.20
CA SER A 135 22.45 2.73 -4.52
C SER A 135 21.50 3.09 -5.66
N ALA A 136 20.25 2.61 -5.61
CA ALA A 136 19.22 2.94 -6.60
C ALA A 136 18.93 4.45 -6.60
N ASN A 137 18.80 5.06 -5.42
CA ASN A 137 18.60 6.50 -5.29
C ASN A 137 19.78 7.31 -5.85
N VAL A 138 21.03 6.92 -5.55
CA VAL A 138 22.23 7.60 -6.05
C VAL A 138 22.38 7.47 -7.56
N THR A 139 21.96 6.34 -8.14
CA THR A 139 22.07 6.08 -9.58
C THR A 139 20.83 6.53 -10.38
N GLY A 140 19.81 7.07 -9.70
CA GLY A 140 18.54 7.45 -10.32
C GLY A 140 17.68 6.25 -10.75
N PHE A 141 18.04 5.03 -10.35
CA PHE A 141 17.25 3.83 -10.62
C PHE A 141 16.02 3.82 -9.71
N LYS A 142 14.84 3.71 -10.33
CA LYS A 142 13.56 3.72 -9.61
C LYS A 142 13.14 2.27 -9.36
N CYS A 143 13.26 1.82 -8.11
CA CYS A 143 12.84 0.49 -7.69
C CYS A 143 11.99 0.60 -6.43
N VAL A 144 10.72 0.21 -6.52
CA VAL A 144 9.77 0.28 -5.41
C VAL A 144 9.38 -1.14 -5.03
N THR A 145 9.29 -1.39 -3.72
CA THR A 145 8.78 -2.63 -3.14
C THR A 145 7.38 -2.40 -2.57
N GLY A 146 6.45 -3.25 -2.98
CA GLY A 146 5.01 -3.09 -2.93
C GLY A 146 4.34 -3.41 -1.60
N MET A 147 5.11 -3.55 -0.53
CA MET A 147 4.60 -3.85 0.80
C MET A 147 3.80 -2.67 1.39
N SER A 148 4.24 -1.44 1.10
CA SER A 148 3.63 -0.21 1.59
C SER A 148 3.89 0.95 0.62
N CYS A 149 2.91 1.25 -0.24
CA CYS A 149 3.03 2.27 -1.28
C CYS A 149 1.84 3.24 -1.24
N LEU A 150 2.10 4.50 -0.92
CA LEU A 150 1.16 5.61 -1.01
C LEU A 150 1.31 6.27 -2.39
N MET A 151 0.21 6.40 -3.13
CA MET A 151 0.23 6.88 -4.51
C MET A 151 -0.88 7.90 -4.75
N ARG A 152 -0.67 8.75 -5.75
CA ARG A 152 -1.71 9.59 -6.33
C ARG A 152 -2.59 8.76 -7.26
N LYS A 153 -3.89 8.66 -6.93
CA LYS A 153 -4.87 7.87 -7.67
C LYS A 153 -5.07 8.43 -9.07
N ASP A 154 -5.15 9.75 -9.22
CA ASP A 154 -5.27 10.43 -10.51
C ASP A 154 -4.08 10.14 -11.43
N VAL A 155 -2.86 10.15 -10.89
CA VAL A 155 -1.66 9.78 -11.67
C VAL A 155 -1.68 8.29 -12.05
N LEU A 156 -2.13 7.43 -11.14
CA LEU A 156 -2.30 6.01 -11.43
C LEU A 156 -3.40 5.75 -12.48
N ASP A 157 -4.51 6.49 -12.42
CA ASP A 157 -5.61 6.42 -13.39
C ASP A 157 -5.16 6.91 -14.78
N GLN A 158 -4.33 7.96 -14.86
CA GLN A 158 -3.65 8.37 -16.11
C GLN A 158 -2.68 7.30 -16.66
N ALA A 159 -2.23 6.39 -15.81
CA ALA A 159 -1.44 5.22 -16.21
C ALA A 159 -2.28 4.01 -16.61
N GLY A 160 -3.60 4.16 -16.73
CA GLY A 160 -4.55 3.09 -17.05
C GLY A 160 -5.24 2.48 -15.84
N GLY A 161 -5.07 3.10 -14.66
CA GLY A 161 -5.63 2.63 -13.39
C GLY A 161 -4.97 1.36 -12.88
N LEU A 162 -5.42 0.90 -11.71
CA LEU A 162 -4.86 -0.30 -11.06
C LEU A 162 -4.97 -1.56 -11.95
N ILE A 163 -6.01 -1.63 -12.80
CA ILE A 163 -6.25 -2.75 -13.73
C ILE A 163 -5.12 -2.93 -14.76
N ALA A 164 -4.46 -1.85 -15.21
CA ALA A 164 -3.39 -1.94 -16.21
C ALA A 164 -2.20 -2.80 -15.72
N PHE A 165 -2.05 -2.93 -14.40
CA PHE A 165 -0.98 -3.66 -13.76
C PHE A 165 -1.36 -5.09 -13.36
N ALA A 166 -2.60 -5.53 -13.60
CA ALA A 166 -3.09 -6.86 -13.26
C ALA A 166 -2.38 -8.01 -14.02
N GLN A 167 -1.67 -7.68 -15.10
CA GLN A 167 -0.86 -8.61 -15.89
C GLN A 167 0.54 -8.87 -15.31
N TYR A 168 0.98 -8.10 -14.31
CA TYR A 168 2.32 -8.21 -13.73
C TYR A 168 2.26 -8.76 -12.32
N ILE A 169 3.14 -9.71 -11.97
CA ILE A 169 3.32 -10.17 -10.58
C ILE A 169 4.12 -9.16 -9.74
N ALA A 170 4.99 -8.38 -10.38
CA ALA A 170 5.71 -7.26 -9.75
C ALA A 170 4.95 -5.95 -10.00
N GLU A 171 3.67 -5.89 -9.64
CA GLU A 171 2.80 -4.76 -9.97
C GLU A 171 3.32 -3.43 -9.43
N ASP A 172 3.94 -3.46 -8.26
CA ASP A 172 4.58 -2.35 -7.56
C ASP A 172 5.67 -1.66 -8.38
N TYR A 173 6.59 -2.43 -8.96
CA TYR A 173 7.64 -1.92 -9.83
C TYR A 173 7.05 -1.27 -11.07
N PHE A 174 6.09 -1.93 -11.73
CA PHE A 174 5.49 -1.40 -12.95
C PHE A 174 4.62 -0.16 -12.68
N MET A 175 3.89 -0.12 -11.56
CA MET A 175 3.18 1.09 -11.10
C MET A 175 4.15 2.24 -10.85
N ALA A 176 5.23 1.99 -10.10
CA ALA A 176 6.22 3.02 -9.80
C ALA A 176 6.91 3.55 -11.06
N LYS A 177 7.27 2.66 -11.99
CA LYS A 177 7.83 3.05 -13.28
C LYS A 177 6.83 3.89 -14.09
N ALA A 178 5.59 3.45 -14.22
CA ALA A 178 4.57 4.17 -14.97
C ALA A 178 4.26 5.56 -14.37
N ILE A 179 4.22 5.68 -13.04
CA ILE A 179 4.05 6.95 -12.34
C ILE A 179 5.25 7.87 -12.61
N ALA A 180 6.46 7.33 -12.61
CA ALA A 180 7.66 8.15 -12.68
C ALA A 180 8.14 8.50 -14.10
N ASP A 181 7.54 7.89 -15.13
CA ASP A 181 7.75 8.22 -16.53
C ASP A 181 6.79 9.33 -17.02
N ARG A 182 6.01 9.93 -16.11
CA ARG A 182 5.07 11.03 -16.33
C ARG A 182 5.46 12.24 -15.49
#